data_AF-E9I6Z4-F1
#
_entry.id   AF-E9I6Z4-F1
#
_cell.length_a   1.000
_cell.length_b   1.000
_cell.length_c   1.000
_cell.angle_alpha   90.00
_cell.angle_beta   90.00
_cell.angle_gamma   90.00
#
_symmetry.space_group_name_H-M   'P 1'
#
loop_
_entity.id
_entity.type
_entity.pdbx_description
1 polymer ?
#
loop_
_entity_poly.entity_id
_entity_poly.type
_entity_poly.pdbx_seq_one_letter_code
_entity_poly.pdbx_strand_id
1 'polypeptide(L)'
;MARHGFFAKPAWADLGRYEIPYQKVIRPQLKLPPSAERSLELRALETFLDRKDLTNELLYAARRQFLFYAEFGDHEAFLRVKQQFEPHSDDYLLLTTFTMYDKSLDYLPKVSRLENFFELAQKTEPESEIAGWIAYDALGLMTDHFDFGRASNLVHKAIAVLPEKSWLLRSLLLSAIARLYVDPGNSPAIVRQGLAIYAENESRMRARSMPAEASDMAYNQGIAMLFAFQDYKKALEHFRRVDKDTLYAQDALVFSALAHSHLGQSQEALEKLGLLDFSQYAESPMRLSFLACYTEIVRQRLGDRADLQRCVQLPEATQGDVIQHMTGEILQLPLPPTLEMAILKQFQNFYRLKISPQNKLRMAQSVD
;
A
#
# COMPACT_ATOMS: atom_id res chain seq x y z
N MET A 1 2.36 9.14 0.24
CA MET A 1 2.30 7.77 -0.31
C MET A 1 2.98 6.84 0.66
N ALA A 2 2.21 6.06 1.41
CA ALA A 2 2.75 5.03 2.28
C ALA A 2 3.31 3.92 1.39
N ARG A 3 4.63 3.71 1.42
CA ARG A 3 5.25 2.51 0.84
C ARG A 3 4.50 1.32 1.42
N HIS A 4 3.83 0.55 0.56
CA HIS A 4 3.04 -0.61 0.95
C HIS A 4 3.85 -1.50 1.90
N GLY A 5 3.21 -1.95 2.97
CA GLY A 5 3.82 -2.82 3.98
C GLY A 5 4.62 -3.93 3.30
N PHE A 6 5.86 -4.06 3.72
CA PHE A 6 6.86 -4.99 3.19
C PHE A 6 6.34 -6.43 3.28
N PHE A 7 5.62 -6.88 2.26
CA PHE A 7 5.78 -8.26 1.85
C PHE A 7 7.15 -8.36 1.20
N ALA A 8 7.97 -9.28 1.71
CA ALA A 8 9.19 -9.65 1.03
C ALA A 8 8.77 -10.29 -0.31
N LYS A 9 8.78 -9.50 -1.39
CA LYS A 9 8.87 -10.06 -2.74
C LYS A 9 9.96 -11.14 -2.68
N PRO A 10 9.72 -12.36 -3.19
CA PRO A 10 10.79 -13.34 -3.29
C PRO A 10 11.96 -12.71 -4.07
N ALA A 11 13.17 -13.13 -3.72
CA ALA A 11 14.37 -12.68 -4.41
C ALA A 11 14.19 -12.92 -5.92
N TRP A 12 14.46 -11.92 -6.76
CA TRP A 12 14.25 -12.06 -8.21
C TRP A 12 15.10 -13.16 -8.83
N ALA A 13 16.26 -13.44 -8.24
CA ALA A 13 17.10 -14.57 -8.65
C ALA A 13 16.45 -15.94 -8.36
N ASP A 14 15.38 -16.01 -7.57
CA ASP A 14 14.57 -17.21 -7.31
C ASP A 14 13.34 -17.29 -8.24
N LEU A 15 13.21 -16.38 -9.23
CA LEU A 15 12.04 -16.30 -10.10
C LEU A 15 12.40 -16.38 -11.59
N GLY A 16 11.64 -17.21 -12.29
CA GLY A 16 11.57 -17.24 -13.75
C GLY A 16 12.67 -18.01 -14.46
N ARG A 17 12.77 -17.80 -15.77
CA ARG A 17 13.77 -18.43 -16.65
C ARG A 17 15.23 -18.26 -16.21
N TYR A 18 15.53 -17.17 -15.50
CA TYR A 18 16.87 -16.83 -15.01
C TYR A 18 17.07 -17.17 -13.54
N GLU A 19 16.35 -18.18 -13.04
CA GLU A 19 16.47 -18.68 -11.68
C GLU A 19 17.88 -19.27 -11.46
N ILE A 20 18.71 -18.55 -10.72
CA ILE A 20 19.90 -19.09 -10.05
C ILE A 20 19.62 -18.90 -8.57
N PRO A 21 19.20 -19.95 -7.85
CA PRO A 21 18.64 -19.80 -6.53
C PRO A 21 19.58 -19.02 -5.61
N TYR A 22 19.21 -17.78 -5.28
CA TYR A 22 20.07 -16.83 -4.59
C TYR A 22 20.55 -17.44 -3.28
N GLN A 23 19.64 -18.05 -2.54
CA GLN A 23 19.91 -18.68 -1.26
C GLN A 23 20.87 -19.87 -1.34
N LYS A 24 20.90 -20.59 -2.48
CA LYS A 24 21.70 -21.81 -2.62
C LYS A 24 23.05 -21.58 -3.33
N VAL A 25 23.11 -20.59 -4.21
CA VAL A 25 24.28 -20.38 -5.09
C VAL A 25 25.04 -19.12 -4.73
N ILE A 26 24.36 -17.96 -4.66
CA ILE A 26 25.02 -16.66 -4.50
C ILE A 26 25.27 -16.36 -3.02
N ARG A 27 24.24 -16.42 -2.17
CA ARG A 27 24.30 -16.07 -0.74
C ARG A 27 25.41 -16.81 0.02
N PRO A 28 25.64 -18.12 -0.16
CA PRO A 28 26.73 -18.82 0.53
C PRO A 28 28.12 -18.25 0.20
N GLN A 29 28.29 -17.67 -1.00
CA GLN A 29 29.55 -17.06 -1.42
C GLN A 29 29.75 -15.65 -0.85
N LEU A 30 28.69 -15.00 -0.37
CA LEU A 30 28.77 -13.67 0.27
C LEU A 30 29.31 -13.74 1.71
N LYS A 31 29.37 -14.94 2.32
CA LYS A 31 29.84 -15.17 3.69
C LYS A 31 29.10 -14.33 4.75
N LEU A 32 27.80 -14.14 4.54
CA LEU A 32 26.95 -13.35 5.42
C LEU A 32 26.29 -14.22 6.49
N PRO A 33 26.02 -13.69 7.71
CA PRO A 33 25.19 -14.39 8.67
C PRO A 33 23.77 -14.57 8.13
N PRO A 34 23.02 -15.60 8.56
CA PRO A 34 21.64 -15.81 8.12
C PRO A 34 20.75 -14.59 8.36
N SER A 35 20.99 -13.86 9.46
CA SER A 35 20.28 -12.65 9.88
C SER A 35 20.89 -11.35 9.35
N ALA A 36 21.70 -11.40 8.29
CA ALA A 36 22.28 -10.19 7.71
C ALA A 36 21.19 -9.21 7.28
N GLU A 37 21.36 -7.95 7.65
CA GLU A 37 20.48 -6.88 7.17
C GLU A 37 20.69 -6.63 5.68
N ARG A 38 19.65 -6.11 5.01
CA ARG A 38 19.67 -5.83 3.57
C ARG A 38 20.81 -4.90 3.15
N SER A 39 21.17 -3.92 3.98
CA SER A 39 22.28 -2.99 3.72
C SER A 39 23.63 -3.72 3.64
N LEU A 40 23.83 -4.73 4.49
CA LEU A 40 25.02 -5.58 4.49
C LEU A 40 25.01 -6.53 3.28
N GLU A 41 23.85 -7.10 2.95
CA GLU A 41 23.68 -7.91 1.74
C GLU A 41 24.02 -7.15 0.47
N LEU A 42 23.59 -5.88 0.37
CA LEU A 42 23.85 -5.03 -0.79
C LEU A 42 25.36 -4.77 -0.97
N ARG A 43 26.07 -4.41 0.11
CA ARG A 43 27.54 -4.19 0.07
C ARG A 43 28.31 -5.46 -0.28
N ALA A 44 27.87 -6.60 0.24
CA ALA A 44 28.49 -7.88 -0.08
C ALA A 44 28.26 -8.27 -1.55
N LEU A 45 27.05 -8.03 -2.09
CA LEU A 45 26.78 -8.21 -3.50
C LEU A 45 27.61 -7.28 -4.38
N GLU A 46 27.81 -6.02 -3.97
CA GLU A 46 28.69 -5.09 -4.69
C GLU A 46 30.12 -5.65 -4.80
N THR A 47 30.69 -6.09 -3.67
CA THR A 47 32.02 -6.73 -3.65
C THR A 47 32.06 -8.01 -4.47
N PHE A 48 30.96 -8.78 -4.45
CA PHE A 48 30.84 -10.01 -5.25
C PHE A 48 30.85 -9.71 -6.74
N LEU A 49 30.19 -8.64 -7.19
CA LEU A 49 30.12 -8.24 -8.59
C LEU A 49 31.48 -7.80 -9.17
N ASP A 50 32.43 -7.39 -8.32
CA ASP A 50 33.80 -7.01 -8.73
C ASP A 50 34.72 -8.21 -9.01
N ARG A 51 34.25 -9.43 -8.72
CA ARG A 51 35.02 -10.66 -8.97
C ARG A 51 35.19 -10.92 -10.47
N LYS A 52 36.44 -11.17 -10.88
CA LYS A 52 36.79 -11.47 -12.27
C LYS A 52 36.54 -12.92 -12.68
N ASP A 53 36.27 -13.81 -11.73
CA ASP A 53 36.09 -15.24 -11.93
C ASP A 53 34.63 -15.68 -12.03
N LEU A 54 33.69 -14.73 -12.10
CA LEU A 54 32.27 -15.04 -12.28
C LEU A 54 31.97 -15.44 -13.72
N THR A 55 31.24 -16.55 -13.89
CA THR A 55 30.59 -16.88 -15.16
C THR A 55 29.55 -15.81 -15.52
N ASN A 56 29.26 -15.64 -16.81
CA ASN A 56 28.28 -14.64 -17.28
C ASN A 56 26.89 -14.83 -16.64
N GLU A 57 26.46 -16.06 -16.46
CA GLU A 57 25.16 -16.42 -15.88
C GLU A 57 25.08 -16.01 -14.40
N LEU A 58 26.12 -16.33 -13.63
CA LEU A 58 26.23 -15.96 -12.22
C LEU A 58 26.36 -14.44 -12.04
N LEU A 59 27.11 -13.76 -12.91
CA LEU A 59 27.20 -12.31 -12.93
C LEU A 59 25.83 -11.68 -13.23
N TYR A 60 25.09 -12.21 -14.20
CA TYR A 60 23.74 -11.77 -14.55
C TYR A 60 22.79 -11.91 -13.35
N ALA A 61 22.71 -13.09 -12.74
CA ALA A 61 21.83 -13.34 -11.59
C ALA A 61 22.21 -12.48 -10.37
N ALA A 62 23.51 -12.27 -10.11
CA ALA A 62 23.96 -11.38 -9.05
C ALA A 62 23.56 -9.92 -9.30
N ARG A 63 23.63 -9.44 -10.56
CA ARG A 63 23.16 -8.09 -10.93
C ARG A 63 21.66 -7.94 -10.77
N ARG A 64 20.86 -8.93 -11.21
CA ARG A 64 19.39 -8.95 -10.98
C ARG A 64 19.07 -8.81 -9.49
N GLN A 65 19.75 -9.61 -8.66
CA GLN A 65 19.52 -9.60 -7.21
C GLN A 65 19.99 -8.29 -6.55
N PHE A 66 21.13 -7.75 -6.99
CA PHE A 66 21.61 -6.46 -6.53
C PHE A 66 20.57 -5.37 -6.80
N LEU A 67 20.06 -5.30 -8.04
CA LEU A 67 19.08 -4.31 -8.44
C LEU A 67 17.78 -4.43 -7.64
N PHE A 68 17.31 -5.65 -7.39
CA PHE A 68 16.16 -5.90 -6.52
C PHE A 68 16.35 -5.31 -5.11
N TYR A 69 17.52 -5.51 -4.49
CA TYR A 69 17.78 -4.95 -3.16
C TYR A 69 18.02 -3.44 -3.17
N ALA A 70 18.73 -2.94 -4.18
CA ALA A 70 19.03 -1.53 -4.33
C ALA A 70 17.77 -0.69 -4.56
N GLU A 71 16.77 -1.21 -5.29
CA GLU A 71 15.50 -0.55 -5.57
C GLU A 71 14.84 0.04 -4.31
N PHE A 72 14.93 -0.67 -3.20
CA PHE A 72 14.25 -0.31 -1.94
C PHE A 72 15.16 0.36 -0.90
N GLY A 73 16.48 0.30 -1.07
CA GLY A 73 17.45 0.68 -0.02
C GLY A 73 18.52 1.69 -0.44
N ASP A 74 18.88 1.75 -1.72
CA ASP A 74 19.94 2.61 -2.23
C ASP A 74 19.68 2.96 -3.70
N HIS A 75 18.96 4.06 -3.92
CA HIS A 75 18.54 4.48 -5.25
C HIS A 75 19.72 4.90 -6.14
N GLU A 76 20.80 5.45 -5.56
CA GLU A 76 21.97 5.85 -6.33
C GLU A 76 22.74 4.62 -6.82
N ALA A 77 22.91 3.61 -5.96
CA ALA A 77 23.50 2.34 -6.36
C ALA A 77 22.66 1.62 -7.43
N PHE A 78 21.33 1.66 -7.30
CA PHE A 78 20.42 1.13 -8.31
C PHE A 78 20.68 1.79 -9.68
N LEU A 79 20.70 3.13 -9.75
CA LEU A 79 20.91 3.86 -11.00
C LEU A 79 22.30 3.58 -11.60
N ARG A 80 23.34 3.50 -10.77
CA ARG A 80 24.71 3.19 -11.20
C ARG A 80 24.79 1.81 -11.86
N VAL A 81 24.26 0.77 -11.22
CA VAL A 81 24.30 -0.59 -11.76
C VAL A 81 23.40 -0.74 -12.98
N LYS A 82 22.22 -0.11 -12.98
CA LYS A 82 21.30 -0.08 -14.13
C LYS A 82 21.96 0.45 -15.41
N GLN A 83 22.89 1.39 -15.31
CA GLN A 83 23.58 1.97 -16.48
C GLN A 83 24.66 1.05 -17.09
N GLN A 84 25.10 0.03 -16.36
CA GLN A 84 26.22 -0.85 -16.77
C GLN A 84 25.74 -2.16 -17.38
N PHE A 85 24.42 -2.32 -17.55
CA PHE A 85 23.80 -3.61 -17.71
C PHE A 85 22.45 -3.50 -18.43
N GLU A 86 22.33 -4.23 -19.53
CA GLU A 86 21.08 -4.37 -20.27
C GLU A 86 20.38 -5.67 -19.86
N PRO A 87 19.08 -5.63 -19.54
CA PRO A 87 18.28 -6.83 -19.29
C PRO A 87 18.24 -7.72 -20.54
N HIS A 88 18.14 -9.04 -20.35
CA HIS A 88 17.76 -9.92 -21.44
C HIS A 88 16.34 -9.59 -21.91
N SER A 89 16.08 -9.78 -23.21
CA SER A 89 14.81 -9.39 -23.84
C SER A 89 13.59 -10.19 -23.34
N ASP A 90 13.83 -11.28 -22.63
CA ASP A 90 12.84 -12.14 -21.99
C ASP A 90 12.93 -12.14 -20.45
N ASP A 91 13.73 -11.26 -19.83
CA ASP A 91 13.71 -11.05 -18.36
C ASP A 91 12.65 -10.01 -17.98
N TYR A 92 11.38 -10.41 -18.03
CA TYR A 92 10.25 -9.49 -17.89
C TYR A 92 10.14 -8.81 -16.53
N LEU A 93 10.69 -9.40 -15.46
CA LEU A 93 10.75 -8.75 -14.13
C LEU A 93 11.72 -7.57 -14.16
N LEU A 94 12.93 -7.79 -14.66
CA LEU A 94 13.94 -6.75 -14.73
C LEU A 94 13.57 -5.66 -15.74
N LEU A 95 12.98 -6.04 -16.89
CA LEU A 95 12.44 -5.10 -17.87
C LEU A 95 11.31 -4.24 -17.28
N THR A 96 10.45 -4.82 -16.44
CA THR A 96 9.42 -4.10 -15.68
C THR A 96 10.05 -3.04 -14.79
N THR A 97 11.03 -3.41 -13.98
CA THR A 97 11.75 -2.45 -13.12
C THR A 97 12.43 -1.35 -13.95
N PHE A 98 13.13 -1.71 -15.02
CA PHE A 98 13.78 -0.72 -15.88
C PHE A 98 12.78 0.28 -16.46
N THR A 99 11.59 -0.18 -16.84
CA THR A 99 10.49 0.65 -17.35
C THR A 99 9.92 1.57 -16.26
N MET A 100 9.73 1.07 -15.04
CA MET A 100 9.25 1.87 -13.91
C MET A 100 10.16 3.07 -13.63
N TYR A 101 11.48 2.86 -13.70
CA TYR A 101 12.51 3.88 -13.44
C TYR A 101 12.99 4.66 -14.67
N ASP A 102 12.45 4.39 -15.86
CA ASP A 102 12.77 5.15 -17.06
C ASP A 102 12.11 6.54 -16.99
N LYS A 103 12.93 7.58 -16.86
CA LYS A 103 12.45 8.98 -16.80
C LYS A 103 12.09 9.55 -18.18
N SER A 104 12.47 8.87 -19.26
CA SER A 104 12.13 9.28 -20.62
C SER A 104 10.71 8.87 -21.05
N LEU A 105 10.07 7.99 -20.28
CA LEU A 105 8.72 7.51 -20.55
C LEU A 105 7.71 8.25 -19.68
N ASP A 106 6.69 8.79 -20.33
CA ASP A 106 5.47 9.24 -19.66
C ASP A 106 4.61 8.04 -19.21
N TYR A 107 3.55 8.34 -18.46
CA TYR A 107 2.62 7.36 -17.90
C TYR A 107 2.09 6.34 -18.92
N LEU A 108 1.50 6.81 -20.03
CA LEU A 108 0.87 5.92 -21.01
C LEU A 108 1.87 4.96 -21.69
N PRO A 109 3.03 5.42 -22.20
CA PRO A 109 4.06 4.51 -22.70
C PRO A 109 4.55 3.49 -21.67
N LYS A 110 4.70 3.88 -20.38
CA LYS A 110 5.08 2.94 -19.32
C LYS A 110 4.04 1.85 -19.17
N VAL A 111 2.77 2.22 -19.01
CA VAL A 111 1.67 1.26 -18.86
C VAL A 111 1.59 0.30 -20.03
N SER A 112 1.63 0.80 -21.28
CA SER A 112 1.58 -0.07 -22.46
C SER A 112 2.74 -1.08 -22.51
N ARG A 113 3.94 -0.70 -22.06
CA ARG A 113 5.08 -1.63 -21.97
C ARG A 113 4.87 -2.70 -20.89
N LEU A 114 4.38 -2.31 -19.71
CA LEU A 114 4.12 -3.23 -18.61
C LEU A 114 3.01 -4.23 -18.96
N GLU A 115 1.93 -3.77 -19.60
CA GLU A 115 0.87 -4.64 -20.12
C GLU A 115 1.42 -5.62 -21.16
N ASN A 116 2.28 -5.16 -22.07
CA ASN A 116 2.93 -6.05 -23.03
C ASN A 116 3.84 -7.09 -22.35
N PHE A 117 4.62 -6.71 -21.33
CA PHE A 117 5.44 -7.67 -20.57
C PHE A 117 4.58 -8.67 -19.80
N PHE A 118 3.45 -8.25 -19.24
CA PHE A 118 2.49 -9.13 -18.61
C PHE A 118 2.00 -10.21 -19.57
N GLU A 119 1.51 -9.82 -20.76
CA GLU A 119 0.98 -10.75 -21.77
C GLU A 119 2.08 -11.69 -22.30
N LEU A 120 3.30 -11.19 -22.49
CA LEU A 120 4.45 -12.01 -22.88
C LEU A 120 4.85 -13.02 -21.81
N ALA A 121 4.93 -12.61 -20.54
CA ALA A 121 5.25 -13.49 -19.41
C ALA A 121 4.18 -14.58 -19.25
N GLN A 122 2.90 -14.23 -19.36
CA GLN A 122 1.81 -15.19 -19.32
C GLN A 122 1.94 -16.25 -20.42
N LYS A 123 2.32 -15.84 -21.64
CA LYS A 123 2.47 -16.76 -22.77
C LYS A 123 3.71 -17.65 -22.67
N THR A 124 4.82 -17.11 -22.18
CA THR A 124 6.13 -17.77 -22.23
C THR A 124 6.50 -18.50 -20.94
N GLU A 125 5.91 -18.11 -19.80
CA GLU A 125 6.15 -18.67 -18.47
C GLU A 125 4.84 -18.85 -17.66
N PRO A 126 3.83 -19.57 -18.21
CA PRO A 126 2.47 -19.65 -17.63
C PRO A 126 2.39 -20.26 -16.22
N GLU A 127 3.37 -21.10 -15.83
CA GLU A 127 3.43 -21.77 -14.52
C GLU A 127 4.27 -20.99 -13.48
N SER A 128 4.66 -19.76 -13.82
CA SER A 128 5.47 -18.86 -13.00
C SER A 128 4.65 -17.76 -12.33
N GLU A 129 5.26 -17.06 -11.38
CA GLU A 129 4.67 -15.88 -10.72
C GLU A 129 4.92 -14.57 -11.47
N ILE A 130 5.68 -14.59 -12.57
CA ILE A 130 6.21 -13.37 -13.21
C ILE A 130 5.09 -12.43 -13.62
N ALA A 131 4.08 -12.94 -14.34
CA ALA A 131 2.95 -12.12 -14.76
C ALA A 131 2.22 -11.50 -13.56
N GLY A 132 2.09 -12.23 -12.45
CA GLY A 132 1.49 -11.70 -11.23
C GLY A 132 2.31 -10.59 -10.58
N TRP A 133 3.64 -10.71 -10.55
CA TRP A 133 4.52 -9.66 -10.04
C TRP A 133 4.54 -8.41 -10.92
N ILE A 134 4.49 -8.58 -12.25
CA ILE A 134 4.36 -7.46 -13.20
C ILE A 134 3.03 -6.73 -12.95
N ALA A 135 1.93 -7.46 -12.78
CA ALA A 135 0.63 -6.87 -12.48
C ALA A 135 0.64 -6.12 -11.14
N TYR A 136 1.30 -6.68 -10.11
CA TYR A 136 1.46 -6.05 -8.82
C TYR A 136 2.25 -4.73 -8.89
N ASP A 137 3.29 -4.66 -9.72
CA ASP A 137 4.10 -3.45 -9.89
C ASP A 137 3.40 -2.40 -10.75
N ALA A 138 2.76 -2.83 -11.83
CA ALA A 138 1.95 -1.96 -12.69
C ALA A 138 0.75 -1.35 -11.94
N LEU A 139 0.17 -2.09 -10.99
CA LEU A 139 -0.91 -1.62 -10.14
C LEU A 139 -0.52 -0.32 -9.42
N GLY A 140 0.64 -0.28 -8.76
CA GLY A 140 1.13 0.91 -8.07
C GLY A 140 1.18 2.12 -9.01
N LEU A 141 1.82 1.95 -10.17
CA LEU A 141 1.92 3.00 -11.19
C LEU A 141 0.55 3.51 -11.65
N MET A 142 -0.38 2.61 -11.98
CA MET A 142 -1.72 2.96 -12.45
C MET A 142 -2.52 3.69 -11.37
N THR A 143 -2.43 3.23 -10.12
CA THR A 143 -3.15 3.85 -9.00
C THR A 143 -2.62 5.23 -8.65
N ASP A 144 -1.31 5.46 -8.73
CA ASP A 144 -0.69 6.78 -8.57
C ASP A 144 -1.16 7.79 -9.64
N HIS A 145 -1.64 7.27 -10.78
CA HIS A 145 -2.17 8.07 -11.88
C HIS A 145 -3.70 8.06 -11.98
N PHE A 146 -4.41 7.47 -11.02
CA PHE A 146 -5.89 7.35 -10.93
C PHE A 146 -6.55 6.43 -11.98
N ASP A 147 -5.78 5.57 -12.63
CA ASP A 147 -6.26 4.64 -13.66
C ASP A 147 -6.72 3.31 -13.04
N PHE A 148 -7.76 3.41 -12.21
CA PHE A 148 -8.28 2.26 -11.45
C PHE A 148 -8.88 1.18 -12.35
N GLY A 149 -9.39 1.56 -13.54
CA GLY A 149 -9.96 0.63 -14.51
C GLY A 149 -8.92 -0.33 -15.06
N ARG A 150 -7.80 0.19 -15.59
CA ARG A 150 -6.69 -0.65 -16.08
C ARG A 150 -6.04 -1.45 -14.96
N ALA A 151 -5.82 -0.81 -13.81
CA ALA A 151 -5.31 -1.48 -12.61
C ALA A 151 -6.16 -2.70 -12.24
N SER A 152 -7.47 -2.51 -12.13
CA SER A 152 -8.43 -3.57 -11.80
C SER A 152 -8.41 -4.70 -12.82
N ASN A 153 -8.47 -4.36 -14.11
CA ASN A 153 -8.46 -5.35 -15.19
C ASN A 153 -7.18 -6.20 -15.19
N LEU A 154 -6.01 -5.56 -15.09
CA LEU A 154 -4.72 -6.26 -15.10
C LEU A 154 -4.58 -7.19 -13.89
N VAL A 155 -5.01 -6.75 -12.70
CA VAL A 155 -4.97 -7.57 -11.49
C VAL A 155 -5.92 -8.77 -11.61
N HIS A 156 -7.14 -8.59 -12.13
CA HIS A 156 -8.07 -9.72 -12.36
C HIS A 156 -7.50 -10.73 -13.34
N LYS A 157 -6.92 -10.26 -14.47
CA LYS A 157 -6.22 -11.14 -15.42
C LYS A 157 -5.11 -11.93 -14.73
N ALA A 158 -4.28 -11.27 -13.91
CA ALA A 158 -3.20 -11.90 -13.18
C ALA A 158 -3.70 -12.98 -12.21
N ILE A 159 -4.71 -12.66 -11.41
CA ILE A 159 -5.32 -13.61 -10.46
C ILE A 159 -5.90 -14.81 -11.20
N ALA A 160 -6.51 -14.62 -12.37
CA ALA A 160 -7.12 -15.71 -13.14
C ALA A 160 -6.09 -16.75 -13.62
N VAL A 161 -4.83 -16.37 -13.82
CA VAL A 161 -3.80 -17.25 -14.39
C VAL A 161 -2.69 -17.63 -13.42
N LEU A 162 -2.68 -17.08 -12.21
CA LEU A 162 -1.67 -17.43 -11.20
C LEU A 162 -1.75 -18.91 -10.79
N PRO A 163 -0.63 -19.63 -10.72
CA PRO A 163 -0.60 -21.00 -10.22
C PRO A 163 -1.15 -21.12 -8.79
N GLU A 164 -1.72 -22.27 -8.42
CA GLU A 164 -2.26 -22.50 -7.06
C GLU A 164 -1.19 -22.36 -5.96
N LYS A 165 0.05 -22.80 -6.26
CA LYS A 165 1.20 -22.67 -5.35
C LYS A 165 1.50 -21.21 -5.00
N SER A 166 1.09 -20.26 -5.84
CA SER A 166 1.33 -18.82 -5.73
C SER A 166 0.28 -18.11 -4.87
N TRP A 167 -0.22 -18.81 -3.86
CA TRP A 167 -1.31 -18.35 -3.02
C TRP A 167 -0.99 -17.01 -2.33
N LEU A 168 0.27 -16.78 -1.93
CA LEU A 168 0.67 -15.55 -1.25
C LEU A 168 0.52 -14.36 -2.20
N LEU A 169 1.12 -14.43 -3.39
CA LEU A 169 0.99 -13.38 -4.41
C LEU A 169 -0.46 -13.15 -4.81
N ARG A 170 -1.25 -14.22 -4.97
CA ARG A 170 -2.70 -14.11 -5.20
C ARG A 170 -3.37 -13.32 -4.09
N SER A 171 -3.04 -13.60 -2.83
CA SER A 171 -3.55 -12.83 -1.70
C SER A 171 -3.09 -11.37 -1.69
N LEU A 172 -1.87 -11.05 -2.12
CA LEU A 172 -1.40 -9.67 -2.24
C LEU A 172 -2.22 -8.89 -3.26
N LEU A 173 -2.42 -9.48 -4.44
CA LEU A 173 -3.22 -8.90 -5.51
C LEU A 173 -4.68 -8.71 -5.07
N LEU A 174 -5.27 -9.68 -4.36
CA LEU A 174 -6.62 -9.58 -3.79
C LEU A 174 -6.73 -8.44 -2.77
N SER A 175 -5.76 -8.28 -1.86
CA SER A 175 -5.74 -7.14 -0.92
C SER A 175 -5.67 -5.81 -1.66
N ALA A 176 -4.81 -5.75 -2.69
CA ALA A 176 -4.55 -4.51 -3.39
C ALA A 176 -5.78 -4.07 -4.22
N ILE A 177 -6.46 -5.01 -4.90
CA ILE A 177 -7.72 -4.69 -5.59
C ILE A 177 -8.86 -4.36 -4.62
N ALA A 178 -8.95 -5.08 -3.49
CA ALA A 178 -9.95 -4.79 -2.46
C ALA A 178 -9.79 -3.36 -1.91
N ARG A 179 -8.54 -2.90 -1.72
CA ARG A 179 -8.25 -1.51 -1.31
C ARG A 179 -8.81 -0.49 -2.29
N LEU A 180 -8.69 -0.74 -3.60
CA LEU A 180 -9.27 0.14 -4.62
C LEU A 180 -10.80 0.14 -4.56
N TYR A 181 -11.41 -1.01 -4.29
CA TYR A 181 -12.86 -1.15 -4.28
C TYR A 181 -13.51 -0.52 -3.05
N VAL A 182 -12.85 -0.57 -1.89
CA VAL A 182 -13.39 0.02 -0.66
C VAL A 182 -13.19 1.53 -0.52
N ASP A 183 -12.66 2.21 -1.55
CA ASP A 183 -12.60 3.67 -1.58
C ASP A 183 -14.00 4.27 -1.34
N PRO A 184 -14.17 5.20 -0.38
CA PRO A 184 -15.47 5.78 -0.05
C PRO A 184 -16.14 6.53 -1.21
N GLY A 185 -15.37 6.92 -2.23
CA GLY A 185 -15.88 7.56 -3.43
C GLY A 185 -16.44 6.59 -4.49
N ASN A 186 -16.41 5.27 -4.24
CA ASN A 186 -17.02 4.26 -5.10
C ASN A 186 -18.50 4.03 -4.78
N SER A 187 -19.21 3.38 -5.71
CA SER A 187 -20.59 2.97 -5.45
C SER A 187 -20.68 1.95 -4.30
N PRO A 188 -21.77 1.94 -3.52
CA PRO A 188 -22.01 0.95 -2.48
C PRO A 188 -21.86 -0.52 -2.92
N ALA A 189 -22.13 -0.81 -4.20
CA ALA A 189 -21.98 -2.15 -4.77
C ALA A 189 -20.51 -2.56 -4.90
N ILE A 190 -19.66 -1.66 -5.41
CA ILE A 190 -18.22 -1.89 -5.56
C ILE A 190 -17.56 -2.01 -4.19
N VAL A 191 -17.92 -1.14 -3.23
CA VAL A 191 -17.40 -1.23 -1.85
C VAL A 191 -17.74 -2.59 -1.23
N ARG A 192 -18.97 -3.09 -1.42
CA ARG A 192 -19.36 -4.43 -0.95
C ARG A 192 -18.54 -5.55 -1.58
N GLN A 193 -18.18 -5.43 -2.86
CA GLN A 193 -17.28 -6.38 -3.52
C GLN A 193 -15.88 -6.37 -2.88
N GLY A 194 -15.33 -5.18 -2.63
CA GLY A 194 -14.05 -5.05 -1.92
C GLY A 194 -14.06 -5.65 -0.52
N LEU A 195 -15.13 -5.40 0.24
CA LEU A 195 -15.35 -5.99 1.57
C LEU A 195 -15.39 -7.53 1.52
N ALA A 196 -16.07 -8.11 0.53
CA ALA A 196 -16.14 -9.56 0.36
C ALA A 196 -14.75 -10.16 0.08
N ILE A 197 -13.95 -9.51 -0.77
CA ILE A 197 -12.57 -9.93 -1.06
C ILE A 197 -11.72 -9.86 0.21
N TYR A 198 -11.81 -8.77 0.99
CA TYR A 198 -11.08 -8.67 2.25
C TYR A 198 -11.49 -9.74 3.26
N ALA A 199 -12.78 -10.03 3.42
CA ALA A 199 -13.25 -11.03 4.37
C ALA A 199 -12.71 -12.43 4.05
N GLU A 200 -12.74 -12.82 2.77
CA GLU A 200 -12.19 -14.10 2.33
C GLU A 200 -10.67 -14.15 2.55
N ASN A 201 -9.96 -13.09 2.15
CA ASN A 201 -8.51 -13.04 2.24
C ASN A 201 -8.02 -12.97 3.69
N GLU A 202 -8.76 -12.31 4.58
CA GLU A 202 -8.45 -12.21 6.02
C GLU A 202 -8.50 -13.61 6.65
N SER A 203 -9.56 -14.37 6.34
CA SER A 203 -9.71 -15.76 6.80
C SER A 203 -8.50 -16.62 6.38
N ARG A 204 -8.07 -16.49 5.12
CA ARG A 204 -6.89 -17.18 4.59
C ARG A 204 -5.60 -16.77 5.33
N MET A 205 -5.38 -15.49 5.56
CA MET A 205 -4.19 -15.00 6.29
C MET A 205 -4.14 -15.52 7.72
N ARG A 206 -5.27 -15.50 8.43
CA ARG A 206 -5.35 -16.05 9.79
C ARG A 206 -5.06 -17.54 9.80
N ALA A 207 -5.62 -18.31 8.86
CA ALA A 207 -5.35 -19.74 8.73
C ALA A 207 -3.87 -20.05 8.45
N ARG A 208 -3.12 -19.09 7.90
CA ARG A 208 -1.68 -19.19 7.62
C ARG A 208 -0.79 -18.58 8.70
N SER A 209 -1.37 -18.19 9.85
CA SER A 209 -0.63 -17.53 10.95
C SER A 209 0.08 -16.24 10.50
N MET A 210 -0.59 -15.45 9.66
CA MET A 210 -0.15 -14.13 9.18
C MET A 210 -1.01 -13.03 9.81
N PRO A 211 -0.85 -12.74 11.12
CA PRO A 211 -1.75 -11.87 11.87
C PRO A 211 -1.65 -10.39 11.49
N ALA A 212 -0.48 -9.92 11.05
CA ALA A 212 -0.29 -8.54 10.63
C ALA A 212 -1.09 -8.22 9.37
N GLU A 213 -1.08 -9.13 8.41
CA GLU A 213 -1.80 -9.06 7.14
C GLU A 213 -3.30 -9.18 7.34
N ALA A 214 -3.73 -10.13 8.19
CA ALA A 214 -5.12 -10.24 8.58
C ALA A 214 -5.61 -8.95 9.27
N SER A 215 -4.75 -8.30 10.06
CA SER A 215 -5.07 -7.04 10.73
C SER A 215 -5.19 -5.87 9.76
N ASP A 216 -4.35 -5.80 8.72
CA ASP A 216 -4.51 -4.83 7.62
C ASP A 216 -5.91 -4.96 6.99
N MET A 217 -6.32 -6.18 6.66
CA MET A 217 -7.63 -6.43 6.05
C MET A 217 -8.79 -6.12 7.00
N ALA A 218 -8.69 -6.50 8.27
CA ALA A 218 -9.69 -6.17 9.28
C ALA A 218 -9.82 -4.65 9.46
N TYR A 219 -8.70 -3.93 9.53
CA TYR A 219 -8.66 -2.48 9.61
C TYR A 219 -9.34 -1.83 8.41
N ASN A 220 -8.97 -2.20 7.18
CA ASN A 220 -9.57 -1.62 5.97
C ASN A 220 -11.07 -1.91 5.84
N GLN A 221 -11.54 -3.09 6.27
CA GLN A 221 -12.98 -3.37 6.35
C GLN A 221 -13.68 -2.45 7.35
N GLY A 222 -13.08 -2.19 8.52
CA GLY A 222 -13.60 -1.26 9.51
C GLY A 222 -13.69 0.17 8.99
N ILE A 223 -12.65 0.64 8.30
CA ILE A 223 -12.65 1.96 7.63
C ILE A 223 -13.75 2.04 6.59
N ALA A 224 -13.92 1.01 5.75
CA ALA A 224 -14.97 0.99 4.72
C ALA A 224 -16.38 1.05 5.34
N MET A 225 -16.64 0.29 6.41
CA MET A 225 -17.91 0.37 7.14
C MET A 225 -18.15 1.75 7.74
N LEU A 226 -17.10 2.38 8.29
CA LEU A 226 -17.19 3.70 8.91
C LEU A 226 -17.40 4.80 7.86
N PHE A 227 -16.58 4.84 6.81
CA PHE A 227 -16.54 5.96 5.86
C PHE A 227 -17.60 5.83 4.77
N ALA A 228 -17.80 4.65 4.19
CA ALA A 228 -18.69 4.46 3.05
C ALA A 228 -20.14 4.16 3.46
N PHE A 229 -20.33 3.48 4.60
CA PHE A 229 -21.66 3.06 5.05
C PHE A 229 -22.14 3.73 6.33
N GLN A 230 -21.25 4.41 7.08
CA GLN A 230 -21.54 4.93 8.42
C GLN A 230 -22.14 3.86 9.35
N ASP A 231 -21.77 2.60 9.14
CA ASP A 231 -22.21 1.46 9.95
C ASP A 231 -21.22 1.28 11.11
N TYR A 232 -21.36 2.16 12.11
CA TYR A 232 -20.45 2.22 13.25
C TYR A 232 -20.37 0.91 14.04
N LYS A 233 -21.47 0.14 14.12
CA LYS A 233 -21.50 -1.16 14.80
C LYS A 233 -20.63 -2.17 14.07
N LYS A 234 -20.79 -2.32 12.76
CA LYS A 234 -19.92 -3.23 11.99
C LYS A 234 -18.48 -2.75 11.95
N ALA A 235 -18.24 -1.45 11.87
CA ALA A 235 -16.88 -0.90 11.95
C ALA A 235 -16.16 -1.39 13.22
N LEU A 236 -16.84 -1.34 14.38
CA LEU A 236 -16.31 -1.86 15.65
C LEU A 236 -16.05 -3.38 15.64
N GLU A 237 -16.92 -4.18 15.01
CA GLU A 237 -16.70 -5.63 14.85
C GLU A 237 -15.42 -5.93 14.06
N HIS A 238 -15.11 -5.13 13.05
CA HIS A 238 -13.88 -5.22 12.28
C HIS A 238 -12.66 -4.74 13.07
N PHE A 239 -12.73 -3.56 13.70
CA PHE A 239 -11.60 -3.02 14.46
C PHE A 239 -11.20 -3.91 15.64
N ARG A 240 -12.14 -4.62 16.28
CA ARG A 240 -11.82 -5.58 17.35
C ARG A 240 -10.93 -6.75 16.89
N ARG A 241 -10.85 -7.00 15.58
CA ARG A 241 -10.05 -8.07 14.99
C ARG A 241 -8.65 -7.62 14.57
N VAL A 242 -8.33 -6.34 14.71
CA VAL A 242 -6.98 -5.80 14.48
C VAL A 242 -6.10 -6.19 15.67
N ASP A 243 -4.97 -6.83 15.36
CA ASP A 243 -3.99 -7.23 16.38
C ASP A 243 -3.27 -6.00 16.94
N LYS A 244 -3.11 -5.99 18.27
CA LYS A 244 -2.51 -4.90 19.05
C LYS A 244 -1.04 -4.66 18.73
N ASP A 245 -0.34 -5.68 18.23
CA ASP A 245 1.10 -5.61 17.95
C ASP A 245 1.37 -5.15 16.50
N THR A 246 0.35 -4.62 15.82
CA THR A 246 0.43 -4.16 14.43
C THR A 246 0.42 -2.64 14.31
N LEU A 247 0.94 -2.15 13.19
CA LEU A 247 0.97 -0.71 12.87
C LEU A 247 -0.44 -0.07 12.74
N TYR A 248 -1.50 -0.87 12.69
CA TYR A 248 -2.89 -0.42 12.58
C TYR A 248 -3.63 -0.38 13.93
N ALA A 249 -3.02 -0.87 15.01
CA ALA A 249 -3.66 -0.96 16.31
C ALA A 249 -4.17 0.40 16.81
N GLN A 250 -3.33 1.44 16.75
CA GLN A 250 -3.69 2.76 17.24
C GLN A 250 -4.71 3.45 16.35
N ASP A 251 -4.62 3.30 15.03
CA ASP A 251 -5.64 3.79 14.10
C ASP A 251 -6.99 3.12 14.42
N ALA A 252 -7.01 1.80 14.60
CA ALA A 252 -8.21 1.07 14.97
C ALA A 252 -8.78 1.55 16.31
N LEU A 253 -7.95 1.93 17.29
CA LEU A 253 -8.40 2.55 18.54
C LEU A 253 -9.05 3.92 18.31
N VAL A 254 -8.42 4.81 17.52
CA VAL A 254 -8.97 6.13 17.19
C VAL A 254 -10.32 6.00 16.49
N PHE A 255 -10.40 5.15 15.47
CA PHE A 255 -11.65 4.95 14.73
C PHE A 255 -12.70 4.16 15.51
N SER A 256 -12.30 3.31 16.45
CA SER A 256 -13.22 2.71 17.41
C SER A 256 -13.79 3.76 18.37
N ALA A 257 -12.97 4.69 18.87
CA ALA A 257 -13.43 5.78 19.72
C ALA A 257 -14.45 6.67 18.96
N LEU A 258 -14.18 6.94 17.68
CA LEU A 258 -15.10 7.66 16.81
C LEU A 258 -16.43 6.92 16.63
N ALA A 259 -16.39 5.63 16.30
CA ALA A 259 -17.59 4.81 16.15
C ALA A 259 -18.40 4.73 17.46
N HIS A 260 -17.75 4.55 18.61
CA HIS A 260 -18.42 4.59 19.92
C HIS A 260 -19.07 5.94 20.20
N SER A 261 -18.41 7.06 19.86
CA SER A 261 -18.98 8.40 20.06
C SER A 261 -20.25 8.63 19.24
N HIS A 262 -20.31 8.13 18.00
CA HIS A 262 -21.50 8.18 17.16
C HIS A 262 -22.64 7.30 17.67
N LEU A 263 -22.31 6.21 18.38
CA LEU A 263 -23.28 5.33 19.02
C LEU A 263 -23.74 5.84 20.40
N GLY A 264 -23.27 7.00 20.86
CA GLY A 264 -23.56 7.53 22.20
C GLY A 264 -22.91 6.74 23.34
N GLN A 265 -21.89 5.93 23.02
CA GLN A 265 -21.16 5.07 23.95
C GLN A 265 -19.95 5.82 24.51
N SER A 266 -20.22 6.84 25.32
CA SER A 266 -19.20 7.80 25.76
C SER A 266 -18.08 7.16 26.60
N GLN A 267 -18.43 6.20 27.47
CA GLN A 267 -17.45 5.55 28.33
C GLN A 267 -16.48 4.72 27.50
N GLU A 268 -16.99 3.90 26.57
CA GLU A 268 -16.19 3.08 25.68
C GLU A 268 -15.31 3.94 24.78
N ALA A 269 -15.82 5.07 24.28
CA ALA A 269 -15.02 6.02 23.51
C ALA A 269 -13.83 6.56 24.31
N LEU A 270 -14.05 7.00 25.56
CA LEU A 270 -12.98 7.47 26.46
C LEU A 270 -11.97 6.37 26.79
N GLU A 271 -12.45 5.14 27.02
CA GLU A 271 -11.57 3.98 27.24
C GLU A 271 -10.64 3.75 26.05
N LYS A 272 -11.15 3.83 24.81
CA LYS A 272 -10.29 3.73 23.61
C LYS A 272 -9.27 4.86 23.51
N LEU A 273 -9.68 6.09 23.79
CA LEU A 273 -8.76 7.24 23.78
C LEU A 273 -7.65 7.10 24.85
N GLY A 274 -7.96 6.51 26.01
CA GLY A 274 -6.99 6.28 27.09
C GLY A 274 -5.93 5.22 26.77
N LEU A 275 -6.18 4.37 25.77
CA LEU A 275 -5.22 3.35 25.31
C LEU A 275 -4.28 3.84 24.21
N LEU A 276 -4.46 5.09 23.74
CA LEU A 276 -3.68 5.62 22.62
C LEU A 276 -2.23 5.87 23.02
N ASP A 277 -1.31 5.33 22.22
CA ASP A 277 0.11 5.66 22.24
C ASP A 277 0.61 5.97 20.82
N PHE A 278 0.90 7.24 20.58
CA PHE A 278 1.41 7.72 19.30
C PHE A 278 2.94 7.75 19.21
N SER A 279 3.67 7.28 20.22
CA SER A 279 5.15 7.24 20.22
C SER A 279 5.72 6.52 18.99
N GLN A 280 5.02 5.49 18.51
CA GLN A 280 5.40 4.72 17.32
C GLN A 280 5.23 5.45 15.98
N TYR A 281 4.54 6.60 15.94
CA TYR A 281 4.31 7.37 14.70
C TYR A 281 5.27 8.53 14.50
N ALA A 282 6.37 8.60 15.26
CA ALA A 282 7.38 9.66 15.11
C ALA A 282 7.87 9.82 13.65
N GLU A 283 7.93 8.72 12.89
CA GLU A 283 8.37 8.70 11.50
C GLU A 283 7.26 8.97 10.48
N SER A 284 6.00 9.15 10.92
CA SER A 284 4.87 9.46 10.04
C SER A 284 4.09 10.70 10.52
N PRO A 285 4.67 11.92 10.36
CA PRO A 285 4.02 13.16 10.79
C PRO A 285 2.62 13.34 10.22
N MET A 286 2.41 12.94 8.96
CA MET A 286 1.11 12.96 8.30
C MET A 286 0.08 12.09 9.03
N ARG A 287 0.44 10.86 9.38
CA ARG A 287 -0.47 9.92 10.06
C ARG A 287 -0.83 10.42 11.45
N LEU A 288 0.18 10.90 12.17
CA LEU A 288 -0.01 11.53 13.47
C LEU A 288 -1.00 12.71 13.40
N SER A 289 -0.86 13.61 12.42
CA SER A 289 -1.73 14.79 12.30
C SER A 289 -3.20 14.44 12.15
N PHE A 290 -3.57 13.51 11.27
CA PHE A 290 -4.99 13.20 11.07
C PHE A 290 -5.57 12.39 12.24
N LEU A 291 -4.81 11.46 12.83
CA LEU A 291 -5.25 10.70 14.01
C LEU A 291 -5.44 11.61 15.23
N ALA A 292 -4.54 12.59 15.41
CA ALA A 292 -4.68 13.61 16.44
C ALA A 292 -5.96 14.43 16.22
N CYS A 293 -6.25 14.86 15.00
CA CYS A 293 -7.49 15.59 14.73
C CYS A 293 -8.74 14.73 15.01
N TYR A 294 -8.77 13.45 14.59
CA TYR A 294 -9.89 12.56 14.94
C TYR A 294 -10.06 12.40 16.45
N THR A 295 -8.96 12.36 17.22
CA THR A 295 -9.02 12.33 18.68
C THR A 295 -9.72 13.57 19.25
N GLU A 296 -9.41 14.76 18.73
CA GLU A 296 -10.06 16.01 19.15
C GLU A 296 -11.53 16.08 18.72
N ILE A 297 -11.87 15.54 17.54
CA ILE A 297 -13.27 15.39 17.09
C ILE A 297 -14.06 14.54 18.10
N VAL A 298 -13.49 13.39 18.51
CA VAL A 298 -14.14 12.51 19.49
C VAL A 298 -14.31 13.23 20.82
N ARG A 299 -13.28 13.89 21.35
CA ARG A 299 -13.38 14.67 22.60
C ARG A 299 -14.49 15.72 22.54
N GLN A 300 -14.57 16.47 21.44
CA GLN A 300 -15.60 17.48 21.25
C GLN A 300 -17.01 16.85 21.22
N ARG A 301 -17.20 15.72 20.53
CA ARG A 301 -18.49 14.99 20.51
C ARG A 301 -18.92 14.53 21.90
N LEU A 302 -17.96 14.16 22.74
CA LEU A 302 -18.20 13.71 24.10
C LEU A 302 -18.43 14.87 25.10
N GLY A 303 -18.29 16.12 24.67
CA GLY A 303 -18.37 17.30 25.54
C GLY A 303 -17.13 17.51 26.42
N ASP A 304 -16.02 16.82 26.12
CA ASP A 304 -14.73 17.02 26.78
C ASP A 304 -13.97 18.21 26.16
N ARG A 305 -12.93 18.69 26.82
CA ARG A 305 -12.07 19.75 26.32
C ARG A 305 -11.30 19.25 25.09
N ALA A 306 -11.65 19.79 23.92
CA ALA A 306 -10.98 19.52 22.65
C ALA A 306 -10.18 20.73 22.13
N ASP A 307 -9.09 20.46 21.42
CA ASP A 307 -8.29 21.44 20.69
C ASP A 307 -8.45 21.25 19.18
N LEU A 308 -9.63 21.60 18.67
CA LEU A 308 -9.94 21.50 17.23
C LEU A 308 -9.07 22.40 16.34
N GLN A 309 -8.26 23.31 16.91
CA GLN A 309 -7.29 24.07 16.13
C GLN A 309 -6.26 23.16 15.47
N ARG A 310 -5.99 21.98 16.06
CA ARG A 310 -5.11 20.95 15.49
C ARG A 310 -5.61 20.41 14.16
N CYS A 311 -6.91 20.51 13.89
CA CYS A 311 -7.51 20.06 12.65
C CYS A 311 -7.28 21.03 11.48
N VAL A 312 -6.93 22.29 11.76
CA VAL A 312 -6.84 23.38 10.76
C VAL A 312 -5.54 23.32 9.93
N GLN A 313 -4.58 22.47 10.30
CA GLN A 313 -3.26 22.36 9.65
C GLN A 313 -2.86 20.90 9.37
N LEU A 314 -3.59 20.25 8.49
CA LEU A 314 -3.23 18.94 7.96
C LEU A 314 -2.08 19.07 6.95
N PRO A 315 -1.13 18.13 6.93
CA PRO A 315 -0.11 18.06 5.91
C PRO A 315 -0.70 17.87 4.51
N GLU A 316 -0.06 18.45 3.50
CA GLU A 316 -0.49 18.35 2.09
C GLU A 316 -0.61 16.89 1.60
N ALA A 317 0.22 16.00 2.15
CA ALA A 317 0.23 14.58 1.83
C ALA A 317 -1.04 13.83 2.29
N THR A 318 -1.83 14.38 3.21
CA THR A 318 -3.05 13.74 3.78
C THR A 318 -4.01 13.30 2.68
N GLN A 319 -4.53 12.07 2.75
CA GLN A 319 -5.36 11.50 1.68
C GLN A 319 -6.69 12.24 1.52
N GLY A 320 -7.21 12.31 0.29
CA GLY A 320 -8.38 13.12 -0.05
C GLY A 320 -9.67 12.65 0.62
N ASP A 321 -9.88 11.35 0.68
CA ASP A 321 -10.97 10.67 1.38
C ASP A 321 -10.94 10.96 2.89
N VAL A 322 -9.76 10.91 3.53
CA VAL A 322 -9.58 11.28 4.94
C VAL A 322 -9.95 12.74 5.17
N ILE A 323 -9.50 13.65 4.30
CA ILE A 323 -9.85 15.08 4.39
C ILE A 323 -11.36 15.28 4.28
N GLN A 324 -12.01 14.62 3.30
CA GLN A 324 -13.46 14.72 3.09
C GLN A 324 -14.24 14.22 4.30
N HIS A 325 -13.94 13.01 4.77
CA HIS A 325 -14.62 12.41 5.92
C HIS A 325 -14.42 13.25 7.17
N MET A 326 -13.17 13.60 7.50
CA MET A 326 -12.84 14.38 8.69
C MET A 326 -13.48 15.78 8.67
N THR A 327 -13.51 16.44 7.50
CA THR A 327 -14.23 17.72 7.36
C THR A 327 -15.73 17.55 7.63
N GLY A 328 -16.33 16.50 7.08
CA GLY A 328 -17.73 16.16 7.32
C GLY A 328 -18.03 15.90 8.80
N GLU A 329 -17.12 15.22 9.50
CA GLU A 329 -17.21 14.98 10.94
C GLU A 329 -17.14 16.26 11.76
N ILE A 330 -16.20 17.17 11.45
CA ILE A 330 -16.03 18.41 12.20
C ILE A 330 -17.23 19.35 12.01
N LEU A 331 -17.78 19.45 10.79
CA LEU A 331 -18.91 20.33 10.50
C LEU A 331 -20.24 19.90 11.15
N GLN A 332 -20.29 18.70 11.73
CA GLN A 332 -21.44 18.25 12.54
C GLN A 332 -21.32 18.70 14.01
N LEU A 333 -20.20 19.28 14.42
CA LEU A 333 -19.95 19.71 15.79
C LEU A 333 -20.45 21.15 16.01
N PRO A 334 -20.74 21.54 17.26
CA PRO A 334 -20.92 22.95 17.59
C PRO A 334 -19.56 23.67 17.50
N LEU A 335 -19.39 24.53 16.49
CA LEU A 335 -18.15 25.26 16.23
C LEU A 335 -18.30 26.77 16.44
N PRO A 336 -17.26 27.45 16.96
CA PRO A 336 -17.15 28.89 16.83
C PRO A 336 -17.05 29.29 15.34
N PRO A 337 -17.68 30.40 14.90
CA PRO A 337 -17.66 30.82 13.50
C PRO A 337 -16.25 31.01 12.92
N THR A 338 -15.30 31.45 13.76
CA THR A 338 -13.90 31.63 13.35
C THR A 338 -13.21 30.31 13.01
N LEU A 339 -13.48 29.26 13.78
CA LEU A 339 -12.92 27.92 13.56
C LEU A 339 -13.58 27.25 12.35
N GLU A 340 -14.90 27.31 12.24
CA GLU A 340 -15.65 26.80 11.09
C GLU A 340 -15.12 27.40 9.78
N MET A 341 -14.95 28.71 9.73
CA MET A 341 -14.37 29.41 8.58
C MET A 341 -12.94 28.93 8.26
N ALA A 342 -12.12 28.65 9.27
CA ALA A 342 -10.76 28.17 9.08
C ALA A 342 -10.73 26.76 8.48
N ILE A 343 -11.59 25.85 8.96
CA ILE A 343 -11.76 24.49 8.42
C ILE A 343 -12.25 24.54 6.98
N LEU A 344 -13.27 25.35 6.69
CA LEU A 344 -13.81 25.48 5.33
C LEU A 344 -12.77 26.05 4.34
N LYS A 345 -11.97 27.03 4.76
CA LYS A 345 -10.86 27.56 3.95
C LYS A 345 -9.81 26.49 3.65
N GLN A 346 -9.45 25.69 4.64
CA GLN A 346 -8.52 24.59 4.47
C GLN A 346 -9.09 23.53 3.52
N PHE A 347 -10.34 23.12 3.72
CA PHE A 347 -11.03 22.17 2.84
C PHE A 347 -11.09 22.71 1.40
N GLN A 348 -11.46 23.97 1.21
CA GLN A 348 -11.48 24.60 -0.12
C GLN A 348 -10.11 24.57 -0.78
N ASN A 349 -9.03 24.79 -0.02
CA ASN A 349 -7.67 24.68 -0.53
C ASN A 349 -7.35 23.26 -0.99
N PHE A 350 -7.63 22.25 -0.16
CA PHE A 350 -7.48 20.83 -0.55
C PHE A 350 -8.36 20.45 -1.73
N TYR A 351 -9.59 20.97 -1.79
CA TYR A 351 -10.52 20.70 -2.88
C TYR A 351 -9.96 21.19 -4.21
N ARG A 352 -9.46 22.43 -4.24
CA ARG A 352 -8.90 23.05 -5.43
C ARG A 352 -7.58 22.39 -5.87
N LEU A 353 -6.68 22.13 -4.93
CA LEU A 353 -5.32 21.69 -5.23
C LEU A 353 -5.19 20.18 -5.39
N LYS A 354 -6.08 19.39 -4.77
CA LYS A 354 -5.96 17.93 -4.67
C LYS A 354 -7.23 17.20 -5.10
N ILE A 355 -8.33 17.34 -4.36
CA ILE A 355 -9.52 16.49 -4.55
C ILE A 355 -10.13 16.67 -5.95
N SER A 356 -10.35 17.91 -6.41
CA SER A 356 -10.96 18.17 -7.72
C SER A 356 -10.07 17.71 -8.88
N PRO A 357 -8.75 18.02 -8.92
CA PRO A 357 -7.85 17.44 -9.92
C PRO A 357 -7.86 15.91 -9.95
N GLN A 358 -7.78 15.26 -8.78
CA GLN A 358 -7.78 13.79 -8.68
C GLN A 358 -9.09 13.19 -9.19
N ASN A 359 -10.24 13.76 -8.83
CA ASN A 359 -11.54 13.30 -9.32
C ASN A 359 -11.67 13.47 -10.84
N LYS A 360 -11.16 14.57 -11.41
CA LYS A 360 -11.16 14.76 -12.87
C LYS A 360 -10.31 13.71 -13.59
N LEU A 361 -9.14 13.38 -13.06
CA LEU A 361 -8.30 12.31 -13.59
C LEU A 361 -9.01 10.96 -13.50
N ARG A 362 -9.57 10.66 -12.32
CA ARG A 362 -10.35 9.44 -12.09
C ARG A 362 -11.50 9.31 -13.09
N MET A 363 -12.28 10.36 -13.32
CA MET A 363 -13.38 10.33 -14.30
C MET A 363 -12.92 10.22 -15.75
N ALA A 364 -11.77 10.80 -16.10
CA ALA A 364 -11.22 10.71 -17.45
C ALA A 364 -10.65 9.31 -17.76
N GLN A 365 -10.31 8.54 -16.72
CA GLN A 365 -9.66 7.23 -16.82
C GLN A 365 -10.54 6.07 -16.33
N SER A 366 -11.66 6.37 -15.65
CA SER A 366 -12.65 5.36 -15.28
C SER A 366 -13.31 4.85 -16.54
N VAL A 367 -12.95 3.63 -16.90
CA VAL A 367 -13.71 2.82 -17.84
C VAL A 367 -14.84 2.22 -17.01
N ASP A 368 -16.02 2.82 -17.07
CA ASP A 368 -17.27 2.08 -16.81
C ASP A 368 -17.41 0.95 -17.84
#